data_AF-A0A8H5WWL3-F1
#
_entry.id   AF-A0A8H5WWL3-F1
#
_cell.length_a   1.000
_cell.length_b   1.000
_cell.length_c   1.000
_cell.angle_alpha   90.00
_cell.angle_beta   90.00
_cell.angle_gamma   90.00
#
_symmetry.space_group_name_H-M   'P 1'
#
loop_
_entity.id
_entity.type
_entity.pdbx_description
1 polymer ?
#
loop_
_entity_poly.entity_id
_entity_poly.type
_entity_poly.pdbx_seq_one_letter_code
_entity_poly.pdbx_strand_id
1 'polypeptide(L)'
;MGLFGNLWDGVKSAGQWALDHSANIAPVVKAVGDAASHLLLMDNSNSDFAAAAVPESLANETGSQQLAKYPQTFAYVSRRLAATAKEGVQANPEMAGKTTTIEDGLVGLWTDPNGLSFDGSPSISMYQDLSAFVGTMNIPVSWTDSSGDVRDTVHEIGQILFANSGPQSLAAVAGSDNPIVRIMAEVPTQSGFIHACHVYYPIPMGKAGEEFSLHSAIHIRYTTNADTATMAIVKDHLTVNNPLSDQDSWVVTVNITWASAPIAASPDVQKRFTEIFTKQNSVLNLAVSNVTGTLQTVKVQTPADKTPAYAKAAVEAAVTAALNDGSNNKNGPAMNTAQVCVTDSSWLPKGSNP
;
A
#
# COMPACT_ATOMS: atom_id res chain seq x y z
N MET A 1 -0.83 14.48 8.80
CA MET A 1 0.22 13.75 8.06
C MET A 1 0.13 12.32 8.56
N GLY A 2 -0.73 11.45 8.03
CA GLY A 2 -0.93 11.04 6.64
C GLY A 2 -0.58 9.55 6.67
N LEU A 3 -1.55 8.65 6.47
CA LEU A 3 -1.38 7.19 6.63
C LEU A 3 -0.26 6.59 5.77
N PHE A 4 0.23 7.35 4.79
CA PHE A 4 1.23 6.97 3.82
C PHE A 4 2.57 7.62 4.16
N GLY A 5 3.58 6.79 4.47
CA GLY A 5 4.88 7.25 4.96
C GLY A 5 5.80 7.77 3.86
N ASN A 6 5.65 7.25 2.64
CA ASN A 6 6.49 7.58 1.48
C ASN A 6 5.69 8.11 0.29
N LEU A 7 4.36 8.07 0.37
CA LEU A 7 3.46 8.67 -0.61
C LEU A 7 2.87 9.97 -0.04
N TRP A 8 3.16 11.08 -0.72
CA TRP A 8 2.55 12.35 -0.42
C TRP A 8 1.23 12.51 -1.17
N ASP A 9 0.12 12.35 -0.45
CA ASP A 9 -1.24 12.55 -0.96
C ASP A 9 -1.64 14.05 -0.89
N GLY A 10 -2.24 14.55 -1.98
CA GLY A 10 -2.66 15.93 -2.14
C GLY A 10 -1.86 16.71 -3.20
N VAL A 11 -2.54 17.06 -4.28
CA VAL A 11 -2.01 17.71 -5.49
C VAL A 11 -1.11 18.93 -5.24
N LYS A 12 -1.59 19.92 -4.46
CA LYS A 12 -0.85 21.18 -4.26
C LYS A 12 0.40 20.96 -3.41
N SER A 13 0.27 20.14 -2.37
CA SER A 13 1.34 19.87 -1.42
C SER A 13 2.40 18.94 -2.02
N ALA A 14 2.01 17.94 -2.82
CA ALA A 14 2.92 17.06 -3.56
C ALA A 14 3.71 17.83 -4.62
N GLY A 15 3.03 18.69 -5.39
CA GLY A 15 3.68 19.53 -6.39
C GLY A 15 4.72 20.45 -5.76
N GLN A 16 4.36 21.16 -4.69
CA GLN A 16 5.28 22.04 -3.98
C GLN A 16 6.46 21.27 -3.37
N TRP A 17 6.20 20.11 -2.76
CA TRP A 17 7.24 19.24 -2.21
C TRP A 17 8.30 18.90 -3.27
N ALA A 18 7.87 18.53 -4.49
CA ALA A 18 8.80 18.18 -5.56
C ALA A 18 9.70 19.36 -5.97
N LEU A 19 9.19 20.59 -5.94
CA LEU A 19 10.02 21.78 -6.18
C LEU A 19 11.03 21.99 -5.04
N ASP A 20 10.55 21.95 -3.80
CA ASP A 20 11.33 22.26 -2.59
C ASP A 20 12.45 21.24 -2.32
N HIS A 21 12.28 19.99 -2.76
CA HIS A 21 13.21 18.89 -2.50
C HIS A 21 14.04 18.50 -3.73
N SER A 22 13.88 19.21 -4.85
CA SER A 22 14.71 19.00 -6.03
C SER A 22 16.04 19.73 -5.93
N ALA A 23 17.12 19.09 -6.39
CA ALA A 23 18.41 19.75 -6.56
C ALA A 23 18.41 20.70 -7.77
N ASN A 24 17.50 20.48 -8.72
CA ASN A 24 17.25 21.37 -9.85
C ASN A 24 15.77 21.36 -10.22
N ILE A 25 15.16 22.55 -10.16
CA ILE A 25 13.72 22.75 -10.42
C ILE A 25 13.38 22.58 -11.91
N ALA A 26 14.28 22.92 -12.84
CA ALA A 26 13.96 22.92 -14.26
C ALA A 26 13.61 21.50 -14.80
N PRO A 27 14.37 20.43 -14.49
CA PRO A 27 13.99 19.06 -14.82
C PRO A 27 12.64 18.61 -14.25
N VAL A 28 12.29 19.05 -13.03
CA VAL A 28 10.99 18.74 -12.40
C VAL A 28 9.84 19.38 -13.18
N VAL A 29 9.95 20.68 -13.45
CA VAL A 29 8.94 21.42 -14.22
C VAL A 29 8.78 20.83 -15.62
N LYS A 30 9.89 20.48 -16.27
CA LYS A 30 9.90 19.84 -17.59
C LYS A 30 9.17 18.49 -17.55
N ALA A 31 9.52 17.59 -16.63
CA ALA A 31 8.89 16.27 -16.55
C ALA A 31 7.37 16.34 -16.37
N VAL A 32 6.89 17.28 -15.54
CA VAL A 32 5.45 17.52 -15.34
C VAL A 32 4.79 18.11 -16.60
N GLY A 33 5.49 19.01 -17.32
CA GLY A 33 5.02 19.57 -18.59
C GLY A 33 4.92 18.53 -19.71
N ASP A 34 5.92 17.67 -19.83
CA ASP A 34 5.96 16.57 -20.81
C ASP A 34 4.80 15.60 -20.53
N ALA A 35 4.64 15.17 -19.28
CA ALA A 35 3.52 14.32 -18.86
C ALA A 35 2.14 14.95 -19.17
N ALA A 36 1.96 16.25 -18.91
CA ALA A 36 0.73 16.96 -19.21
C ALA A 36 0.42 16.96 -20.72
N SER A 37 1.45 17.14 -21.55
CA SER A 37 1.31 17.15 -23.01
C SER A 37 0.88 15.78 -23.53
N HIS A 38 1.49 14.70 -23.03
CA HIS A 38 1.12 13.33 -23.41
C HIS A 38 -0.30 12.95 -22.98
N LEU A 39 -0.68 13.28 -21.74
CA LEU A 39 -2.01 12.97 -21.22
C LEU A 39 -3.12 13.76 -21.93
N LEU A 40 -2.79 14.93 -22.49
CA LEU A 40 -3.71 15.66 -23.36
C LEU A 40 -3.94 14.94 -24.69
N LEU A 41 -2.87 14.44 -25.32
CA LEU A 41 -2.95 13.71 -26.59
C LEU A 41 -3.73 12.39 -26.47
N MET A 42 -3.80 11.83 -25.26
CA MET A 42 -4.56 10.62 -24.97
C MET A 42 -6.07 10.87 -24.75
N ASP A 43 -6.49 12.12 -24.54
CA ASP A 43 -7.89 12.43 -24.23
C ASP A 43 -8.74 12.65 -25.48
N ASN A 44 -9.65 11.70 -25.74
CA ASN A 44 -10.65 11.79 -26.81
C ASN A 44 -12.00 12.34 -26.31
N SER A 45 -12.10 12.79 -25.05
CA SER A 45 -13.35 13.28 -24.44
C SER A 45 -13.37 14.80 -24.28
N ASN A 46 -14.56 15.41 -24.49
CA ASN A 46 -14.74 16.86 -24.52
C ASN A 46 -14.27 17.53 -23.22
N SER A 47 -13.34 18.46 -23.36
CA SER A 47 -12.65 19.16 -22.28
C SER A 47 -13.57 20.14 -21.53
N ASP A 48 -14.20 19.70 -20.44
CA ASP A 48 -14.86 20.60 -19.46
C ASP A 48 -13.89 21.28 -18.50
N PHE A 49 -12.60 21.24 -18.81
CA PHE A 49 -11.60 22.14 -18.24
C PHE A 49 -11.04 22.97 -19.38
N ALA A 50 -10.59 24.19 -19.08
CA ALA A 50 -9.80 25.01 -20.01
C ALA A 50 -8.41 24.37 -20.28
N ALA A 51 -8.41 23.11 -20.73
CA ALA A 51 -7.26 22.31 -21.13
C ALA A 51 -6.56 22.92 -22.35
N ALA A 52 -7.22 23.82 -23.07
CA ALA A 52 -6.61 24.61 -24.14
C ALA A 52 -5.55 25.62 -23.66
N ALA A 53 -5.52 26.01 -22.36
CA ALA A 53 -4.63 27.08 -21.90
C ALA A 53 -3.26 26.61 -21.35
N VAL A 54 -3.08 25.32 -21.07
CA VAL A 54 -1.86 24.79 -20.41
C VAL A 54 -0.84 24.25 -21.42
N PRO A 55 -1.17 23.34 -22.35
CA PRO A 55 -0.18 22.62 -23.16
C PRO A 55 0.40 23.45 -24.32
N GLU A 56 -0.42 24.19 -25.09
CA GLU A 56 0.08 25.03 -26.20
C GLU A 56 1.02 26.15 -25.74
N SER A 57 0.95 26.52 -24.46
CA SER A 57 1.75 27.59 -23.88
C SER A 57 3.13 27.13 -23.40
N LEU A 58 3.30 25.85 -23.01
CA LEU A 58 4.53 25.37 -22.36
C LEU A 58 5.74 25.25 -23.30
N ALA A 59 5.53 24.95 -24.59
CA ALA A 59 6.61 24.76 -25.56
C ALA A 59 7.34 26.07 -25.96
N ASN A 60 6.70 27.22 -25.78
CA ASN A 60 7.22 28.55 -26.14
C ASN A 60 7.47 29.46 -24.93
N GLU A 61 7.38 28.92 -23.71
CA GLU A 61 7.46 29.68 -22.46
C GLU A 61 8.87 29.72 -21.87
N THR A 62 9.21 30.87 -21.31
CA THR A 62 10.44 31.03 -20.50
C THR A 62 10.35 30.17 -19.23
N GLY A 63 11.50 29.76 -18.67
CA GLY A 63 11.52 28.94 -17.44
C GLY A 63 10.75 29.55 -16.26
N SER A 64 10.67 30.88 -16.18
CA SER A 64 9.87 31.58 -15.16
C SER A 64 8.35 31.47 -15.36
N GLN A 65 7.88 31.40 -16.61
CA GLN A 65 6.46 31.21 -16.93
C GLN A 65 6.01 29.77 -16.67
N GLN A 66 6.85 28.80 -17.04
CA GLN A 66 6.59 27.38 -16.76
C GLN A 66 6.52 27.13 -15.25
N LEU A 67 7.42 27.74 -14.46
CA LEU A 67 7.39 27.66 -13.00
C LEU A 67 6.13 28.28 -12.39
N ALA A 68 5.64 29.41 -12.92
CA ALA A 68 4.41 30.06 -12.44
C ALA A 68 3.15 29.21 -12.69
N LYS A 69 3.13 28.42 -13.76
CA LYS A 69 2.02 27.52 -14.11
C LYS A 69 2.12 26.14 -13.47
N TYR A 70 3.29 25.79 -12.94
CA TYR A 70 3.58 24.46 -12.41
C TYR A 70 2.50 23.89 -11.47
N PRO A 71 1.98 24.63 -10.46
CA PRO A 71 0.94 24.08 -9.59
C PRO A 71 -0.35 23.68 -10.33
N GLN A 72 -0.70 24.42 -11.39
CA GLN A 72 -1.87 24.13 -12.23
C GLN A 72 -1.60 22.93 -13.14
N THR A 73 -0.41 22.85 -13.74
CA THR A 73 0.02 21.73 -14.58
C THR A 73 0.08 20.44 -13.77
N PHE A 74 0.68 20.47 -12.57
CA PHE A 74 0.73 19.33 -11.66
C PHE A 74 -0.68 18.85 -11.31
N ALA A 75 -1.60 19.77 -11.00
CA ALA A 75 -3.01 19.46 -10.72
C ALA A 75 -3.80 18.91 -11.89
N TYR A 76 -3.48 19.34 -13.10
CA TYR A 76 -4.02 18.76 -14.30
C TYR A 76 -3.53 17.31 -14.46
N VAL A 77 -2.21 17.10 -14.36
CA VAL A 77 -1.60 15.78 -14.50
C VAL A 77 -2.14 14.80 -13.45
N SER A 78 -2.24 15.17 -12.18
CA SER A 78 -2.78 14.28 -11.13
C SER A 78 -4.20 13.81 -11.47
N ARG A 79 -5.08 14.71 -11.91
CA ARG A 79 -6.46 14.35 -12.29
C ARG A 79 -6.48 13.40 -13.49
N ARG A 80 -5.61 13.62 -14.48
CA ARG A 80 -5.50 12.78 -15.67
C ARG A 80 -4.91 11.42 -15.36
N LEU A 81 -3.89 11.33 -14.53
CA LEU A 81 -3.36 10.06 -14.03
C LEU A 81 -4.47 9.27 -13.33
N ALA A 82 -5.22 9.90 -12.43
CA ALA A 82 -6.33 9.26 -11.72
C ALA A 82 -7.43 8.76 -12.67
N ALA A 83 -7.84 9.57 -13.66
CA ALA A 83 -8.82 9.17 -14.67
C ALA A 83 -8.29 8.00 -15.53
N THR A 84 -7.05 8.08 -15.99
CA THR A 84 -6.40 7.05 -16.80
C THR A 84 -6.25 5.74 -16.01
N ALA A 85 -5.93 5.83 -14.72
CA ALA A 85 -5.87 4.66 -13.84
C ALA A 85 -7.27 4.05 -13.64
N LYS A 86 -8.32 4.86 -13.53
CA LYS A 86 -9.70 4.38 -13.43
C LYS A 86 -10.17 3.65 -14.69
N GLU A 87 -9.97 4.25 -15.86
CA GLU A 87 -10.21 3.61 -17.17
C GLU A 87 -9.28 2.40 -17.41
N GLY A 88 -8.15 2.44 -16.71
CA GLY A 88 -7.16 1.40 -16.51
C GLY A 88 -7.71 0.02 -16.20
N VAL A 89 -8.63 0.00 -15.25
CA VAL A 89 -9.09 -1.19 -14.57
C VAL A 89 -10.12 -1.93 -15.41
N GLN A 90 -9.83 -3.20 -15.71
CA GLN A 90 -10.68 -4.04 -16.54
C GLN A 90 -12.07 -4.25 -15.92
N ALA A 91 -13.04 -4.60 -16.78
CA ALA A 91 -14.37 -4.99 -16.33
C ALA A 91 -14.29 -6.31 -15.54
N ASN A 92 -15.14 -6.45 -14.52
CA ASN A 92 -15.16 -7.66 -13.72
C ASN A 92 -15.51 -8.88 -14.58
N PRO A 93 -14.84 -10.03 -14.40
CA PRO A 93 -15.36 -11.29 -14.92
C PRO A 93 -16.73 -11.58 -14.31
N GLU A 94 -17.61 -12.21 -15.09
CA GLU A 94 -18.89 -12.68 -14.56
C GLU A 94 -18.63 -13.73 -13.46
N MET A 95 -18.94 -13.37 -12.21
CA MET A 95 -18.90 -14.34 -11.11
C MET A 95 -20.30 -14.91 -10.88
N ALA A 96 -20.35 -16.20 -10.53
CA ALA A 96 -21.60 -16.86 -10.19
C ALA A 96 -22.14 -16.34 -8.84
N GLY A 97 -23.42 -16.03 -8.80
CA GLY A 97 -24.11 -15.62 -7.57
C GLY A 97 -24.11 -14.11 -7.32
N LYS A 98 -24.49 -13.71 -6.10
CA LYS A 98 -24.57 -12.29 -5.72
C LYS A 98 -23.17 -11.78 -5.37
N THR A 99 -22.77 -10.70 -6.02
CA THR A 99 -21.45 -10.08 -5.84
C THR A 99 -21.55 -8.71 -5.19
N THR A 100 -20.46 -8.29 -4.58
CA THR A 100 -20.22 -6.93 -4.08
C THR A 100 -18.93 -6.43 -4.71
N THR A 101 -18.94 -5.20 -5.22
CA THR A 101 -17.76 -4.53 -5.77
C THR A 101 -17.44 -3.28 -4.96
N ILE A 102 -16.16 -3.10 -4.63
CA ILE A 102 -15.59 -1.91 -4.00
C ILE A 102 -14.54 -1.38 -4.96
N GLU A 103 -14.59 -0.08 -5.27
CA GLU A 103 -13.57 0.57 -6.10
C GLU A 103 -13.12 1.88 -5.44
N ASP A 104 -11.82 2.16 -5.51
CA ASP A 104 -11.23 3.40 -5.02
C ASP A 104 -9.92 3.71 -5.75
N GLY A 105 -9.46 4.96 -5.67
CA GLY A 105 -8.23 5.43 -6.30
C GLY A 105 -7.35 6.26 -5.37
N LEU A 106 -6.04 6.12 -5.56
CA LEU A 106 -5.00 6.86 -4.86
C LEU A 106 -4.17 7.61 -5.90
N VAL A 107 -3.88 8.89 -5.67
CA VAL A 107 -3.03 9.70 -6.54
C VAL A 107 -2.06 10.53 -5.70
N GLY A 108 -0.80 10.54 -6.07
CA GLY A 108 0.20 11.28 -5.31
C GLY A 108 1.61 11.10 -5.80
N LEU A 109 2.54 11.50 -4.95
CA LEU A 109 3.97 11.44 -5.23
C LEU A 109 4.66 10.44 -4.29
N TRP A 110 5.19 9.35 -4.84
CA TRP A 110 6.12 8.48 -4.12
C TRP A 110 7.51 9.14 -4.12
N THR A 111 8.01 9.47 -2.95
CA THR A 111 9.26 10.23 -2.81
C THR A 111 10.51 9.37 -2.98
N ASP A 112 10.38 8.06 -2.75
CA ASP A 112 11.47 7.07 -2.85
C ASP A 112 10.98 5.78 -3.54
N PRO A 113 10.81 5.80 -4.87
CA PRO A 113 10.26 4.70 -5.63
C PRO A 113 11.34 3.65 -5.96
N ASN A 114 11.60 2.73 -5.03
CA ASN A 114 12.56 1.65 -5.24
C ASN A 114 12.02 0.46 -6.04
N GLY A 115 10.71 0.44 -6.36
CA GLY A 115 10.09 -0.58 -7.19
C GLY A 115 10.09 -1.96 -6.52
N LEU A 116 10.70 -2.94 -7.17
CA LEU A 116 10.89 -4.28 -6.61
C LEU A 116 12.30 -4.43 -6.02
N SER A 117 12.41 -5.11 -4.87
CA SER A 117 13.69 -5.60 -4.34
C SER A 117 14.24 -6.75 -5.20
N PHE A 118 15.49 -7.16 -4.92
CA PHE A 118 16.20 -8.18 -5.71
C PHE A 118 15.48 -9.53 -5.79
N ASP A 119 14.69 -9.88 -4.78
CA ASP A 119 13.83 -11.06 -4.70
C ASP A 119 12.50 -10.92 -5.46
N GLY A 120 12.28 -9.77 -6.11
CA GLY A 120 11.03 -9.46 -6.82
C GLY A 120 9.90 -9.03 -5.89
N SER A 121 10.13 -8.79 -4.60
CA SER A 121 9.12 -8.25 -3.69
C SER A 121 8.95 -6.74 -3.88
N PRO A 122 7.75 -6.15 -3.64
CA PRO A 122 7.63 -4.69 -3.59
C PRO A 122 8.55 -4.10 -2.52
N SER A 123 9.11 -2.92 -2.78
CA SER A 123 9.88 -2.20 -1.77
C SER A 123 9.04 -2.00 -0.51
N ILE A 124 9.68 -1.95 0.66
CA ILE A 124 8.99 -1.80 1.94
C ILE A 124 8.06 -0.59 1.94
N SER A 125 8.52 0.53 1.37
CA SER A 125 7.75 1.77 1.23
C SER A 125 6.48 1.57 0.40
N MET A 126 6.60 0.96 -0.78
CA MET A 126 5.47 0.69 -1.66
C MET A 126 4.51 -0.33 -1.06
N TYR A 127 5.03 -1.37 -0.40
CA TYR A 127 4.22 -2.36 0.30
C TYR A 127 3.40 -1.71 1.42
N GLN A 128 4.01 -0.86 2.24
CA GLN A 128 3.32 -0.15 3.33
C GLN A 128 2.20 0.74 2.80
N ASP A 129 2.50 1.56 1.79
CA ASP A 129 1.51 2.48 1.23
C ASP A 129 0.37 1.73 0.53
N LEU A 130 0.68 0.66 -0.23
CA LEU A 130 -0.33 -0.19 -0.86
C LEU A 130 -1.16 -0.96 0.18
N SER A 131 -0.54 -1.48 1.25
CA SER A 131 -1.23 -2.14 2.37
C SER A 131 -2.20 -1.20 3.06
N ALA A 132 -1.78 0.05 3.32
CA ALA A 132 -2.66 1.06 3.89
C ALA A 132 -3.86 1.33 2.98
N PHE A 133 -3.63 1.48 1.67
CA PHE A 133 -4.69 1.73 0.70
C PHE A 133 -5.67 0.55 0.59
N VAL A 134 -5.18 -0.67 0.39
CA VAL A 134 -5.98 -1.92 0.36
C VAL A 134 -6.79 -2.06 1.65
N GLY A 135 -6.19 -1.78 2.80
CA GLY A 135 -6.88 -1.80 4.08
C GLY A 135 -7.99 -0.75 4.19
N THR A 136 -7.84 0.46 3.62
CA THR A 136 -8.92 1.47 3.62
C THR A 136 -10.15 1.03 2.83
N MET A 137 -9.96 0.15 1.85
CA MET A 137 -11.02 -0.46 1.06
C MET A 137 -11.62 -1.71 1.71
N ASN A 138 -11.15 -2.11 2.90
CA ASN A 138 -11.48 -3.37 3.58
C ASN A 138 -11.27 -4.60 2.68
N ILE A 139 -10.25 -4.56 1.82
CA ILE A 139 -9.83 -5.72 1.04
C ILE A 139 -8.98 -6.62 1.95
N PRO A 140 -9.25 -7.94 1.99
CA PRO A 140 -8.44 -8.86 2.76
C PRO A 140 -6.96 -8.79 2.35
N VAL A 141 -6.08 -8.52 3.30
CA VAL A 141 -4.62 -8.46 3.08
C VAL A 141 -3.99 -9.84 2.89
N SER A 142 -4.70 -10.91 3.27
CA SER A 142 -4.29 -12.30 3.11
C SER A 142 -5.46 -13.18 2.70
N TRP A 143 -5.15 -14.28 2.03
CA TRP A 143 -6.11 -15.33 1.70
C TRP A 143 -5.41 -16.68 1.61
N THR A 144 -6.18 -17.77 1.71
CA THR A 144 -5.65 -19.12 1.54
C THR A 144 -6.05 -19.64 0.17
N ASP A 145 -5.08 -20.10 -0.61
CA ASP A 145 -5.33 -20.69 -1.92
C ASP A 145 -5.87 -22.13 -1.83
N SER A 146 -6.17 -22.73 -2.99
CA SER A 146 -6.67 -24.11 -3.05
C SER A 146 -5.66 -25.16 -2.57
N SER A 147 -4.38 -24.80 -2.50
CA SER A 147 -3.30 -25.67 -2.01
C SER A 147 -3.17 -25.61 -0.49
N GLY A 148 -3.84 -24.66 0.16
CA GLY A 148 -3.71 -24.40 1.59
C GLY A 148 -2.62 -23.38 1.93
N ASP A 149 -1.99 -22.77 0.93
CA ASP A 149 -0.92 -21.79 1.14
C ASP A 149 -1.50 -20.41 1.42
N VAL A 150 -0.89 -19.70 2.37
CA VAL A 150 -1.24 -18.31 2.68
C VAL A 150 -0.61 -17.40 1.64
N ARG A 151 -1.48 -16.66 0.95
CA ARG A 151 -1.15 -15.70 -0.08
C ARG A 151 -1.31 -14.28 0.47
N ASP A 152 -0.48 -13.38 -0.02
CA ASP A 152 -0.43 -11.98 0.40
C ASP A 152 -0.92 -11.09 -0.71
N THR A 153 -2.12 -10.54 -0.52
CA THR A 153 -2.81 -9.73 -1.53
C THR A 153 -1.98 -8.52 -1.92
N VAL A 154 -1.35 -7.86 -0.94
CA VAL A 154 -0.58 -6.62 -1.16
C VAL A 154 0.71 -6.94 -1.91
N HIS A 155 1.38 -8.02 -1.52
CA HIS A 155 2.56 -8.51 -2.22
C HIS A 155 2.24 -8.84 -3.68
N GLU A 156 1.23 -9.67 -3.94
CA GLU A 156 0.91 -10.10 -5.32
C GLU A 156 0.54 -8.94 -6.24
N ILE A 157 -0.32 -8.02 -5.77
CA ILE A 157 -0.68 -6.84 -6.56
C ILE A 157 0.55 -5.95 -6.75
N GLY A 158 1.33 -5.73 -5.68
CA GLY A 158 2.51 -4.89 -5.73
C GLY A 158 3.58 -5.41 -6.69
N GLN A 159 3.82 -6.72 -6.73
CA GLN A 159 4.77 -7.33 -7.66
C GLN A 159 4.46 -6.97 -9.10
N ILE A 160 3.17 -7.00 -9.45
CA ILE A 160 2.72 -6.66 -10.80
C ILE A 160 2.79 -5.14 -11.02
N LEU A 161 2.18 -4.34 -10.14
CA LEU A 161 2.07 -2.89 -10.31
C LEU A 161 3.42 -2.15 -10.30
N PHE A 162 4.45 -2.72 -9.65
CA PHE A 162 5.76 -2.09 -9.48
C PHE A 162 6.89 -2.76 -10.27
N ALA A 163 6.59 -3.72 -11.15
CA ALA A 163 7.57 -4.46 -11.94
C ALA A 163 8.53 -3.56 -12.75
N ASN A 164 8.08 -2.37 -13.16
CA ASN A 164 8.87 -1.43 -13.98
C ASN A 164 9.21 -0.11 -13.27
N SER A 165 9.09 -0.03 -11.94
CA SER A 165 9.33 1.21 -11.20
C SER A 165 10.67 1.24 -10.44
N GLY A 166 11.63 0.39 -10.80
CA GLY A 166 12.99 0.44 -10.27
C GLY A 166 13.84 1.55 -10.94
N PRO A 167 14.95 2.01 -10.32
CA PRO A 167 15.71 3.17 -10.79
C PRO A 167 16.16 3.12 -12.27
N GLN A 168 16.60 1.96 -12.75
CA GLN A 168 17.00 1.78 -14.15
C GLN A 168 15.82 1.95 -15.12
N SER A 169 14.67 1.37 -14.77
CA SER A 169 13.44 1.48 -15.55
C SER A 169 12.91 2.92 -15.53
N LEU A 170 12.96 3.60 -14.39
CA LEU A 170 12.55 4.99 -14.26
C LEU A 170 13.44 5.92 -15.11
N ALA A 171 14.76 5.70 -15.13
CA ALA A 171 15.66 6.46 -15.99
C ALA A 171 15.36 6.26 -17.48
N ALA A 172 15.05 5.02 -17.89
CA ALA A 172 14.67 4.72 -19.27
C ALA A 172 13.35 5.40 -19.66
N VAL A 173 12.36 5.38 -18.77
CA VAL A 173 11.06 6.04 -18.99
C VAL A 173 11.23 7.56 -19.07
N ALA A 174 12.02 8.16 -18.17
CA ALA A 174 12.27 9.61 -18.14
C ALA A 174 12.93 10.13 -19.43
N GLY A 175 13.75 9.29 -20.09
CA GLY A 175 14.40 9.62 -21.36
C GLY A 175 13.61 9.23 -22.61
N SER A 176 12.41 8.67 -22.47
CA SER A 176 11.62 8.16 -23.59
C SER A 176 10.68 9.21 -24.19
N ASP A 177 10.25 8.97 -25.44
CA ASP A 177 9.24 9.78 -26.12
C ASP A 177 7.83 9.62 -25.51
N ASN A 178 7.61 8.65 -24.61
CA ASN A 178 6.35 8.50 -23.87
C ASN A 178 6.66 8.26 -22.39
N PRO A 179 6.71 9.31 -21.57
CA PRO A 179 7.10 9.22 -20.17
C PRO A 179 6.00 8.62 -19.28
N ILE A 180 4.81 8.32 -19.82
CA ILE A 180 3.70 7.74 -19.06
C ILE A 180 3.72 6.21 -19.18
N VAL A 181 3.83 5.54 -18.05
CA VAL A 181 3.72 4.07 -17.94
C VAL A 181 2.35 3.71 -17.40
N ARG A 182 1.75 2.66 -17.96
CA ARG A 182 0.50 2.05 -17.49
C ARG A 182 0.71 0.56 -17.28
N ILE A 183 0.41 0.08 -16.08
CA ILE A 183 0.51 -1.34 -15.70
C ILE A 183 -0.85 -1.76 -15.12
N MET A 184 -1.37 -2.86 -15.62
CA MET A 184 -2.62 -3.48 -15.14
C MET A 184 -2.26 -4.75 -14.37
N ALA A 185 -2.94 -4.96 -13.25
CA ALA A 185 -2.83 -6.16 -12.44
C ALA A 185 -4.19 -6.84 -12.29
N GLU A 186 -4.17 -8.17 -12.27
CA GLU A 186 -5.29 -9.01 -11.91
C GLU A 186 -4.78 -10.05 -10.91
N VAL A 187 -5.39 -10.08 -9.73
CA VAL A 187 -5.00 -10.99 -8.64
C VAL A 187 -6.25 -11.72 -8.14
N PRO A 188 -6.28 -13.06 -8.16
CA PRO A 188 -7.36 -13.82 -7.56
C PRO A 188 -7.34 -13.67 -6.04
N THR A 189 -8.50 -13.80 -5.41
CA THR A 189 -8.64 -13.97 -3.96
C THR A 189 -9.46 -15.22 -3.66
N GLN A 190 -9.58 -15.60 -2.39
CA GLN A 190 -10.36 -16.78 -1.99
C GLN A 190 -11.83 -16.74 -2.47
N SER A 191 -12.40 -15.55 -2.68
CA SER A 191 -13.83 -15.37 -3.00
C SER A 191 -14.09 -14.33 -4.08
N GLY A 192 -13.08 -13.97 -4.86
CA GLY A 192 -13.16 -12.83 -5.75
C GLY A 192 -11.90 -12.55 -6.55
N PHE A 193 -11.85 -11.35 -7.13
CA PHE A 193 -10.72 -10.85 -7.92
C PHE A 193 -10.46 -9.40 -7.61
N ILE A 194 -9.19 -9.03 -7.69
CA ILE A 194 -8.74 -7.64 -7.63
C ILE A 194 -8.20 -7.28 -9.00
N HIS A 195 -8.78 -6.25 -9.61
CA HIS A 195 -8.22 -5.59 -10.77
C HIS A 195 -7.64 -4.26 -10.33
N ALA A 196 -6.42 -3.98 -10.72
CA ALA A 196 -5.77 -2.72 -10.42
C ALA A 196 -5.10 -2.14 -11.65
N CYS A 197 -4.94 -0.82 -11.68
CA CYS A 197 -4.16 -0.14 -12.69
C CYS A 197 -3.30 0.92 -12.02
N HIS A 198 -1.99 0.87 -12.30
CA HIS A 198 -1.02 1.87 -11.88
C HIS A 198 -0.58 2.66 -13.11
N VAL A 199 -0.73 3.98 -13.06
CA VAL A 199 -0.30 4.91 -14.10
C VAL A 199 0.67 5.90 -13.48
N TYR A 200 1.84 6.07 -14.07
CA TYR A 200 2.88 6.92 -13.49
C TYR A 200 3.84 7.51 -14.51
N TYR A 201 4.59 8.51 -14.06
CA TYR A 201 5.80 8.97 -14.72
C TYR A 201 6.86 9.39 -13.69
N PRO A 202 8.16 9.24 -14.03
CA PRO A 202 9.25 9.66 -13.16
C PRO A 202 9.46 11.18 -13.18
N ILE A 203 9.73 11.75 -12.00
CA ILE A 203 10.18 13.13 -11.82
C ILE A 203 11.65 13.09 -11.37
N PRO A 204 12.59 13.65 -12.15
CA PRO A 204 14.01 13.68 -11.79
C PRO A 204 14.27 14.67 -10.64
N MET A 205 14.89 14.21 -9.56
CA MET A 205 15.14 15.03 -8.36
C MET A 205 16.55 15.63 -8.29
N GLY A 206 17.40 15.33 -9.28
CA GLY A 206 18.55 16.16 -9.63
C GLY A 206 19.89 15.85 -8.97
N LYS A 207 20.02 14.80 -8.15
CA LYS A 207 21.34 14.21 -7.89
C LYS A 207 21.66 13.22 -9.02
N ALA A 208 22.43 13.69 -10.00
CA ALA A 208 23.05 12.89 -11.06
C ALA A 208 22.22 11.73 -11.66
N GLY A 209 20.96 11.96 -12.05
CA GLY A 209 20.18 10.98 -12.83
C GLY A 209 19.82 9.66 -12.12
N GLU A 210 20.06 9.56 -10.82
CA GLU A 210 19.84 8.33 -10.03
C GLU A 210 18.69 8.47 -9.01
N GLU A 211 18.31 9.70 -8.63
CA GLU A 211 17.20 9.98 -7.71
C GLU A 211 15.95 10.44 -8.47
N PHE A 212 14.89 9.61 -8.44
CA PHE A 212 13.58 9.92 -9.00
C PHE A 212 12.51 9.93 -7.91
N SER A 213 11.48 10.75 -8.09
CA SER A 213 10.19 10.55 -7.43
C SER A 213 9.17 10.09 -8.47
N LEU A 214 8.09 9.43 -8.02
CA LEU A 214 7.08 8.86 -8.90
C LEU A 214 5.75 9.59 -8.72
N HIS A 215 5.36 10.43 -9.67
CA HIS A 215 4.01 10.98 -9.70
C HIS A 215 3.10 9.96 -10.36
N SER A 216 2.14 9.45 -9.61
CA SER A 216 1.40 8.26 -9.98
C SER A 216 -0.04 8.29 -9.49
N ALA A 217 -0.85 7.43 -10.11
CA ALA A 217 -2.16 7.06 -9.62
C ALA A 217 -2.34 5.54 -9.68
N ILE A 218 -2.93 4.98 -8.64
CA ILE A 218 -3.38 3.59 -8.59
C ILE A 218 -4.90 3.60 -8.46
N HIS A 219 -5.60 2.83 -9.28
CA HIS A 219 -7.01 2.53 -9.08
C HIS A 219 -7.17 1.04 -8.81
N ILE A 220 -7.94 0.68 -7.80
CA ILE A 220 -8.23 -0.71 -7.44
C ILE A 220 -9.75 -0.91 -7.52
N ARG A 221 -10.15 -2.02 -8.12
CA ARG A 221 -11.49 -2.57 -8.07
C ARG A 221 -11.42 -3.98 -7.51
N TYR A 222 -12.07 -4.20 -6.38
CA TYR A 222 -12.21 -5.50 -5.75
C TYR A 222 -13.64 -5.99 -5.90
N THR A 223 -13.81 -7.21 -6.41
CA THR A 223 -15.11 -7.85 -6.58
C THR A 223 -15.10 -9.18 -5.86
N THR A 224 -16.07 -9.39 -4.97
CA THR A 224 -16.18 -10.59 -4.12
C THR A 224 -17.62 -11.05 -3.99
N ASN A 225 -17.83 -12.28 -3.53
CA ASN A 225 -19.16 -12.78 -3.21
C ASN A 225 -19.77 -12.02 -2.02
N ALA A 226 -21.06 -11.68 -2.11
CA ALA A 226 -21.71 -10.78 -1.16
C ALA A 226 -21.75 -11.31 0.28
N ASP A 227 -21.78 -12.63 0.46
CA ASP A 227 -21.79 -13.26 1.78
C ASP A 227 -20.45 -13.12 2.52
N THR A 228 -19.34 -12.99 1.77
CA THR A 228 -17.97 -12.85 2.29
C THR A 228 -17.63 -11.39 2.61
N ALA A 229 -18.21 -10.42 1.90
CA ALA A 229 -18.02 -8.99 2.16
C ALA A 229 -18.48 -8.58 3.58
N THR A 230 -19.49 -9.25 4.13
CA THR A 230 -20.01 -8.96 5.48
C THR A 230 -19.07 -9.37 6.63
N MET A 231 -18.13 -10.29 6.38
CA MET A 231 -17.14 -10.71 7.38
C MET A 231 -15.86 -9.85 7.37
N ALA A 232 -15.60 -9.12 6.29
CA ALA A 232 -14.42 -8.25 6.11
C ALA A 232 -14.56 -6.85 6.75
N ILE A 233 -15.59 -6.62 7.58
CA ILE A 233 -15.89 -5.31 8.23
C ILE A 233 -14.89 -4.97 9.35
N VAL A 234 -13.89 -5.82 9.60
CA VAL A 234 -12.77 -5.50 10.51
C VAL A 234 -11.69 -4.82 9.69
N LYS A 235 -11.34 -3.57 10.06
CA LYS A 235 -10.24 -2.81 9.43
C LYS A 235 -8.91 -3.53 9.68
N ASP A 236 -8.55 -4.40 8.76
CA ASP A 236 -7.28 -5.12 8.72
C ASP A 236 -6.21 -4.23 8.09
N HIS A 237 -5.52 -3.42 8.89
CA HIS A 237 -4.35 -2.68 8.44
C HIS A 237 -3.08 -3.33 9.01
N LEU A 238 -2.15 -3.75 8.15
CA LEU A 238 -0.84 -4.24 8.59
C LEU A 238 0.16 -3.11 8.65
N THR A 239 0.63 -2.79 9.86
CA THR A 239 1.77 -1.89 10.05
C THR A 239 3.06 -2.71 10.07
N VAL A 240 3.80 -2.64 8.98
CA VAL A 240 5.15 -3.24 8.89
C VAL A 240 6.15 -2.20 9.38
N ASN A 241 7.01 -2.55 10.33
CA ASN A 241 8.09 -1.66 10.78
C ASN A 241 9.41 -2.06 10.11
N ASN A 242 10.24 -1.07 9.80
CA ASN A 242 11.55 -1.26 9.17
C ASN A 242 12.41 -2.25 10.00
N PRO A 243 13.08 -3.25 9.41
CA PRO A 243 14.07 -4.03 10.14
C PRO A 243 15.16 -3.09 10.68
N LEU A 244 15.55 -3.33 11.93
CA LEU A 244 16.77 -2.77 12.48
C LEU A 244 17.93 -3.54 11.86
N SER A 245 18.58 -2.96 10.85
CA SER A 245 19.82 -3.41 10.18
C SER A 245 19.75 -4.63 9.26
N ASP A 246 20.45 -4.51 8.13
CA ASP A 246 21.17 -5.51 7.29
C ASP A 246 20.63 -6.95 7.15
N GLN A 247 19.32 -7.19 7.29
CA GLN A 247 18.74 -8.52 7.16
C GLN A 247 17.51 -8.56 6.24
N ASP A 248 17.46 -9.59 5.40
CA ASP A 248 16.33 -10.01 4.57
C ASP A 248 15.20 -10.58 5.46
N SER A 249 14.58 -9.76 6.31
CA SER A 249 13.49 -10.20 7.20
C SER A 249 12.49 -9.08 7.44
N TRP A 250 11.18 -9.39 7.41
CA TRP A 250 10.15 -8.42 7.78
C TRP A 250 9.92 -8.44 9.29
N VAL A 251 9.83 -7.25 9.90
CA VAL A 251 9.35 -7.08 11.28
C VAL A 251 7.92 -6.52 11.25
N VAL A 252 6.96 -7.41 11.43
CA VAL A 252 5.53 -7.10 11.35
C VAL A 252 5.02 -6.74 12.73
N THR A 253 4.37 -5.58 12.86
CA THR A 253 3.70 -5.19 14.10
C THR A 253 2.21 -5.45 13.96
N VAL A 254 1.69 -6.34 14.79
CA VAL A 254 0.27 -6.73 14.81
C VAL A 254 -0.33 -6.25 16.12
N ASN A 255 -1.46 -5.56 16.03
CA ASN A 255 -2.22 -5.11 17.18
C ASN A 255 -3.45 -6.02 17.34
N ILE A 256 -3.54 -6.67 18.50
CA ILE A 256 -4.65 -7.55 18.88
C ILE A 256 -5.55 -6.75 19.82
N THR A 257 -6.83 -6.59 19.47
CA THR A 257 -7.81 -5.93 20.35
C THR A 257 -8.66 -6.99 21.06
N TRP A 258 -8.37 -7.19 22.34
CA TRP A 258 -9.10 -8.15 23.17
C TRP A 258 -10.48 -7.62 23.54
N ALA A 259 -11.44 -8.53 23.72
CA ALA A 259 -12.81 -8.17 24.11
C ALA A 259 -12.89 -7.45 25.47
N SER A 260 -11.91 -7.63 26.36
CA SER A 260 -11.82 -6.91 27.63
C SER A 260 -10.39 -6.86 28.17
N ALA A 261 -10.09 -5.85 28.98
CA ALA A 261 -8.77 -5.70 29.62
C ALA A 261 -8.42 -6.88 30.56
N PRO A 262 -9.36 -7.49 31.32
CA PRO A 262 -9.07 -8.69 32.10
C PRO A 262 -8.63 -9.89 31.27
N ILE A 263 -9.18 -10.07 30.06
CA ILE A 263 -8.75 -11.13 29.14
C ILE A 263 -7.36 -10.79 28.59
N ALA A 264 -7.16 -9.56 28.14
CA ALA A 264 -5.88 -9.08 27.63
C ALA A 264 -4.74 -9.24 28.65
N ALA A 265 -5.00 -8.88 29.90
CA ALA A 265 -4.03 -8.92 31.00
C ALA A 265 -3.92 -10.32 31.65
N SER A 266 -4.67 -11.33 31.19
CA SER A 266 -4.63 -12.67 31.75
C SER A 266 -3.28 -13.34 31.45
N PRO A 267 -2.48 -13.69 32.47
CA PRO A 267 -1.20 -14.38 32.26
C PRO A 267 -1.37 -15.73 31.55
N ASP A 268 -2.48 -16.43 31.80
CA ASP A 268 -2.79 -17.73 31.18
C ASP A 268 -3.06 -17.58 29.68
N VAL A 269 -3.81 -16.54 29.28
CA VAL A 269 -4.11 -16.27 27.86
C VAL A 269 -2.83 -15.84 27.13
N GLN A 270 -2.04 -14.95 27.71
CA GLN A 270 -0.77 -14.51 27.10
C GLN A 270 0.25 -15.64 26.99
N LYS A 271 0.35 -16.49 28.02
CA LYS A 271 1.23 -17.67 28.01
C LYS A 271 0.78 -18.66 26.94
N ARG A 272 -0.52 -18.98 26.85
CA ARG A 272 -1.06 -19.87 25.81
C ARG A 272 -0.84 -19.33 24.41
N PHE A 273 -1.13 -18.05 24.18
CA PHE A 273 -0.84 -17.40 22.90
C PHE A 273 0.63 -17.59 22.51
N THR A 274 1.55 -17.29 23.42
CA THR A 274 3.00 -17.40 23.18
C THR A 274 3.42 -18.85 22.91
N GLU A 275 2.93 -19.80 23.71
CA GLU A 275 3.23 -21.23 23.54
C GLU A 275 2.70 -21.78 22.22
N ILE A 276 1.45 -21.47 21.88
CA ILE A 276 0.81 -21.88 20.63
C ILE A 276 1.56 -21.27 19.44
N PHE A 277 1.81 -19.95 19.48
CA PHE A 277 2.50 -19.24 18.41
C PHE A 277 3.88 -19.86 18.16
N THR A 278 4.69 -20.00 19.21
CA THR A 278 6.07 -20.51 19.10
C THR A 278 6.11 -21.97 18.67
N LYS A 279 5.15 -22.80 19.14
CA LYS A 279 5.09 -24.22 18.79
C LYS A 279 4.62 -24.46 17.36
N GLN A 280 3.63 -23.70 16.90
CA GLN A 280 3.01 -23.89 15.58
C GLN A 280 3.74 -23.13 14.46
N ASN A 281 4.50 -22.10 14.79
CA ASN A 281 5.17 -21.23 13.83
C ASN A 281 6.68 -21.17 14.11
N SER A 282 7.35 -22.33 14.11
CA SER A 282 8.78 -22.44 14.44
C SER A 282 9.73 -21.65 13.53
N VAL A 283 9.25 -21.24 12.34
CA VAL A 283 9.99 -20.40 11.39
C VAL A 283 9.84 -18.90 11.68
N LEU A 284 8.94 -18.51 12.57
CA LEU A 284 8.69 -17.12 12.96
C LEU A 284 9.29 -16.85 14.34
N ASN A 285 9.75 -15.62 14.55
CA ASN A 285 10.26 -15.19 15.85
C ASN A 285 9.34 -14.13 16.46
N LEU A 286 8.82 -14.41 17.66
CA LEU A 286 8.01 -13.48 18.44
C LEU A 286 8.95 -12.56 19.25
N ALA A 287 9.21 -11.36 18.74
CA ALA A 287 10.17 -10.43 19.34
C ALA A 287 9.59 -9.58 20.48
N VAL A 288 8.31 -9.20 20.38
CA VAL A 288 7.62 -8.37 21.38
C VAL A 288 6.18 -8.86 21.53
N SER A 289 5.66 -8.84 22.75
CA SER A 289 4.24 -9.05 23.06
C SER A 289 3.88 -8.25 24.31
N ASN A 290 3.42 -7.02 24.12
CA ASN A 290 3.11 -6.09 25.21
C ASN A 290 1.61 -5.80 25.27
N VAL A 291 1.03 -5.80 26.46
CA VAL A 291 -0.39 -5.49 26.67
C VAL A 291 -0.56 -4.12 27.32
N THR A 292 -1.50 -3.34 26.80
CA THR A 292 -1.91 -2.03 27.33
C THR A 292 -3.43 -1.90 27.23
N GLY A 293 -4.12 -2.01 28.37
CA GLY A 293 -5.59 -2.02 28.41
C GLY A 293 -6.17 -3.22 27.69
N THR A 294 -6.97 -3.00 26.65
CA THR A 294 -7.51 -4.05 25.76
C THR A 294 -6.61 -4.37 24.57
N LEU A 295 -5.56 -3.58 24.35
CA LEU A 295 -4.68 -3.72 23.20
C LEU A 295 -3.46 -4.56 23.56
N GLN A 296 -3.10 -5.52 22.71
CA GLN A 296 -1.81 -6.18 22.75
C GLN A 296 -1.05 -5.89 21.45
N THR A 297 0.14 -5.32 21.58
CA THR A 297 1.05 -5.09 20.46
C THR A 297 2.05 -6.22 20.40
N VAL A 298 2.03 -6.92 19.27
CA VAL A 298 2.91 -8.04 18.95
C VAL A 298 3.87 -7.63 17.84
N LYS A 299 5.16 -7.98 17.97
CA LYS A 299 6.13 -7.87 16.87
C LYS A 299 6.60 -9.25 16.48
N VAL A 300 6.40 -9.60 15.22
CA VAL A 300 6.82 -10.87 14.63
C VAL A 300 7.88 -10.61 13.57
N GLN A 301 9.00 -11.30 13.68
CA GLN A 301 10.01 -11.34 12.63
C GLN A 301 9.78 -12.56 11.74
N THR A 302 9.79 -12.34 10.44
CA THR A 302 9.63 -13.37 9.39
C THR A 302 10.96 -13.63 8.68
N PRO A 303 11.21 -14.83 8.15
CA PRO A 303 12.30 -15.05 7.21
C PRO A 303 11.97 -14.39 5.85
N ALA A 304 12.99 -14.16 5.01
CA ALA A 304 12.89 -13.49 3.72
C ALA A 304 11.79 -14.05 2.80
N ASP A 305 11.59 -15.37 2.83
CA ASP A 305 10.65 -16.09 1.99
C ASP A 305 9.20 -16.05 2.51
N LYS A 306 8.93 -15.34 3.61
CA LYS A 306 7.61 -15.20 4.21
C LYS A 306 7.20 -13.74 4.22
N THR A 307 6.01 -13.48 3.70
CA THR A 307 5.48 -12.12 3.62
C THR A 307 4.86 -11.67 4.95
N PRO A 308 4.58 -10.36 5.11
CA PRO A 308 3.88 -9.87 6.30
C PRO A 308 2.50 -10.51 6.54
N ALA A 309 1.76 -10.88 5.48
CA ALA A 309 0.50 -11.62 5.61
C ALA A 309 0.66 -12.97 6.32
N TYR A 310 1.77 -13.67 6.12
CA TYR A 310 2.03 -14.95 6.78
C TYR A 310 2.13 -14.76 8.30
N ALA A 311 2.85 -13.72 8.75
CA ALA A 311 2.92 -13.38 10.18
C ALA A 311 1.55 -13.01 10.76
N LYS A 312 0.73 -12.25 10.02
CA LYS A 312 -0.64 -11.91 10.43
C LYS A 312 -1.48 -13.17 10.65
N ALA A 313 -1.53 -14.04 9.65
CA ALA A 313 -2.29 -15.29 9.70
C ALA A 313 -1.84 -16.17 10.88
N ALA A 314 -0.54 -16.26 11.13
CA ALA A 314 0.02 -16.98 12.28
C ALA A 314 -0.43 -16.39 13.62
N VAL A 315 -0.44 -15.06 13.76
CA VAL A 315 -0.94 -14.38 14.96
C VAL A 315 -2.45 -14.61 15.15
N GLU A 316 -3.25 -14.49 14.09
CA GLU A 316 -4.70 -14.72 14.13
C GLU A 316 -5.06 -16.15 14.54
N ALA A 317 -4.35 -17.13 13.97
CA ALA A 317 -4.51 -18.54 14.32
C ALA A 317 -4.15 -18.78 15.80
N ALA A 318 -3.03 -18.21 16.27
CA ALA A 318 -2.61 -18.35 17.66
C ALA A 318 -3.57 -17.68 18.65
N VAL A 319 -4.11 -16.50 18.34
CA VAL A 319 -5.13 -15.81 19.15
C VAL A 319 -6.40 -16.67 19.24
N THR A 320 -6.88 -17.16 18.10
CA THR A 320 -8.10 -17.99 18.03
C THR A 320 -7.93 -19.26 18.86
N ALA A 321 -6.79 -19.94 18.72
CA ALA A 321 -6.51 -21.15 19.49
C ALA A 321 -6.35 -20.88 20.99
N ALA A 322 -5.68 -19.78 21.39
CA ALA A 322 -5.51 -19.41 22.80
C ALA A 322 -6.84 -19.17 23.52
N LEU A 323 -7.86 -18.66 22.80
CA LEU A 323 -9.21 -18.47 23.32
C LEU A 323 -9.99 -19.78 23.41
N ASN A 324 -9.89 -20.63 22.38
CA ASN A 324 -10.65 -21.88 22.30
C ASN A 324 -10.14 -22.96 23.26
N ASP A 325 -8.82 -23.03 23.51
CA ASP A 325 -8.22 -24.00 24.43
C ASP A 325 -8.49 -23.67 25.92
N GLY A 326 -9.14 -22.53 26.20
CA GLY A 326 -9.60 -22.13 27.54
C GLY A 326 -10.99 -22.66 27.95
N SER A 327 -11.73 -23.31 27.05
CA SER A 327 -13.12 -23.72 27.28
C SER A 327 -13.27 -25.09 27.98
N ASN A 328 -12.58 -25.28 29.12
CA ASN A 328 -12.90 -26.39 30.04
C ASN A 328 -13.94 -26.01 31.11
N ASN A 329 -14.51 -24.80 31.07
CA ASN A 329 -15.63 -24.43 31.92
C ASN A 329 -16.97 -24.74 31.24
N LYS A 330 -17.71 -25.69 31.83
CA LYS A 330 -19.06 -26.14 31.46
C LYS A 330 -20.15 -25.06 31.64
N ASN A 331 -19.99 -23.87 31.07
CA ASN A 331 -21.06 -22.87 31.00
C ASN A 331 -21.05 -22.24 29.60
N GLY A 332 -21.94 -22.75 28.72
CA GLY A 332 -22.62 -22.04 27.61
C GLY A 332 -21.77 -21.29 26.56
N PRO A 333 -22.10 -21.39 25.25
CA PRO A 333 -21.32 -20.76 24.20
C PRO A 333 -21.55 -19.25 24.19
N ALA A 334 -20.69 -18.49 24.86
CA ALA A 334 -20.46 -17.10 24.51
C ALA A 334 -19.31 -17.09 23.48
N MET A 335 -19.67 -17.05 22.20
CA MET A 335 -18.77 -16.66 21.10
C MET A 335 -18.20 -15.28 21.41
N ASN A 336 -17.11 -15.22 22.18
CA ASN A 336 -16.43 -13.97 22.51
C ASN A 336 -15.37 -13.71 21.43
N THR A 337 -15.82 -13.00 20.40
CA THR A 337 -15.04 -12.36 19.35
C THR A 337 -13.86 -11.59 19.94
N ALA A 338 -12.65 -12.14 19.88
CA ALA A 338 -11.46 -11.29 19.83
C ALA A 338 -11.39 -10.67 18.45
N GLN A 339 -11.39 -9.34 18.39
CA GLN A 339 -11.19 -8.61 17.14
C GLN A 339 -9.71 -8.24 17.05
N VAL A 340 -8.99 -8.77 16.08
CA VAL A 340 -7.63 -8.27 15.80
C VAL A 340 -7.79 -6.96 15.02
N CYS A 341 -7.94 -5.85 15.74
CA CYS A 341 -7.99 -4.50 15.16
C CYS A 341 -6.69 -3.75 15.41
N VAL A 342 -6.15 -3.13 14.35
CA VAL A 342 -4.95 -2.30 14.37
C VAL A 342 -5.33 -0.82 14.42
N THR A 343 -4.88 -0.08 15.44
CA THR A 343 -5.46 1.24 15.76
C THR A 343 -4.53 2.46 15.81
N ASP A 344 -3.19 2.38 15.77
CA ASP A 344 -2.41 3.62 15.60
C ASP A 344 -0.92 3.48 15.19
N SER A 345 -0.38 4.62 14.75
CA SER A 345 0.93 4.89 14.16
C SER A 345 1.77 5.82 15.04
N SER A 346 3.05 5.52 15.23
CA SER A 346 4.00 6.52 15.77
C SER A 346 5.41 6.31 15.27
N TRP A 347 5.95 7.37 14.68
CA TRP A 347 7.36 7.58 14.33
C TRP A 347 8.12 8.08 15.56
N LEU A 348 9.33 7.57 15.82
CA LEU A 348 10.28 8.19 16.75
C LEU A 348 11.53 8.61 15.96
N PRO A 349 11.93 9.89 15.99
CA PRO A 349 13.18 10.32 15.37
C PRO A 349 14.40 9.75 16.12
N LYS A 350 15.47 9.45 15.39
CA LYS A 350 16.81 9.24 15.96
C LYS A 350 17.28 10.52 16.67
N GLY A 351 17.69 10.42 17.94
CA GLY A 351 18.57 11.41 18.57
C GLY A 351 18.29 11.75 20.02
N SER A 352 18.42 10.79 20.94
CA SER A 352 18.79 11.08 22.34
C SER A 352 19.42 9.84 22.96
N ASN A 353 20.73 9.88 23.16
CA ASN A 353 21.49 8.99 24.05
C ASN A 353 21.24 9.40 25.51
N PRO A 354 21.64 8.52 26.44
CA PRO A 354 20.85 7.44 27.02
C PRO A 354 19.71 7.89 27.94
#